data_AF-A0A7J8ALZ6-F1
#
_entry.id   AF-A0A7J8ALZ6-F1
#
_cell.length_a   1.000
_cell.length_b   1.000
_cell.length_c   1.000
_cell.angle_alpha   90.00
_cell.angle_beta   90.00
_cell.angle_gamma   90.00
#
_symmetry.space_group_name_H-M   'P 1'
#
loop_
_entity.id
_entity.type
_entity.pdbx_description
1 polymer ?
#
loop_
_entity_poly.entity_id
_entity_poly.type
_entity_poly.pdbx_seq_one_letter_code
_entity_poly.pdbx_strand_id
1 'polypeptide(L)'
;MGTMQERITTTKKGSITSVQAIYMPADDLTSPASATAFAHLDATTVLPCAIAKLGIYPAVDPLDSTSHIMDPNIVGNEHYDVARGVQKILQDYKSLQDIVAILGMDELSEEDKLTVSHARKIQRFLSQPFQVAEVFTGHMGKLYP
;
A
#
# COMPACT_ATOMS: atom_id res chain seq x y z
N MET A 1 -0.56 -5.82 25.59
CA MET A 1 -1.04 -5.05 24.41
C MET A 1 -2.56 -5.10 24.27
N GLY A 2 -3.21 -6.27 24.33
CA GLY A 2 -4.67 -6.39 24.11
C GLY A 2 -5.57 -5.43 24.92
N THR A 3 -5.35 -5.29 26.23
CA THR A 3 -6.18 -4.41 27.09
C THR A 3 -6.14 -2.93 26.70
N MET A 4 -5.07 -2.47 26.03
CA MET A 4 -4.99 -1.11 25.52
C MET A 4 -5.72 -0.99 24.18
N GLN A 5 -5.52 -1.95 23.27
CA GLN A 5 -6.13 -1.93 21.94
C GLN A 5 -7.65 -2.06 22.00
N GLU A 6 -8.19 -2.89 22.89
CA GLU A 6 -9.64 -3.07 23.05
C GLU A 6 -10.36 -1.81 23.54
N ARG A 7 -9.64 -0.86 24.17
CA ARG A 7 -10.21 0.44 24.56
C ARG A 7 -10.35 1.40 23.37
N ILE A 8 -9.63 1.14 22.29
CA ILE A 8 -9.68 1.91 21.05
C ILE A 8 -10.74 1.25 20.16
N THR A 9 -11.99 1.65 20.34
CA THR A 9 -13.09 1.08 19.56
C THR A 9 -14.23 2.07 19.41
N THR A 10 -15.19 1.72 18.56
CA THR A 10 -16.42 2.50 18.37
C THR A 10 -17.49 2.05 19.36
N THR A 11 -18.12 3.02 20.01
CA THR A 11 -19.23 2.79 20.95
C THR A 11 -20.48 3.53 20.47
N LYS A 12 -21.63 3.29 21.12
CA LYS A 12 -22.87 4.03 20.84
C LYS A 12 -22.77 5.54 21.12
N LYS A 13 -21.79 6.00 21.90
CA LYS A 13 -21.60 7.42 22.24
C LYS A 13 -20.67 8.16 21.29
N GLY A 14 -19.86 7.44 20.51
CA GLY A 14 -18.85 8.00 19.62
C GLY A 14 -17.85 6.96 19.17
N SER A 15 -17.00 7.34 18.20
CA SER A 15 -15.96 6.49 17.62
C SER A 15 -14.56 7.04 17.92
N ILE A 16 -13.60 6.13 18.03
CA ILE A 16 -12.17 6.46 18.06
C ILE A 16 -11.53 5.73 16.88
N THR A 17 -10.94 6.49 15.95
CA THR A 17 -10.12 5.94 14.87
C THR A 17 -8.65 6.20 15.21
N SER A 18 -7.91 5.16 15.57
CA SER A 18 -6.48 5.29 15.88
C SER A 18 -5.61 5.05 14.66
N VAL A 19 -4.60 5.90 14.47
CA VAL A 19 -3.49 5.64 13.55
C VAL A 19 -2.26 5.34 14.39
N GLN A 20 -1.66 4.17 14.19
CA GLN A 20 -0.56 3.68 15.02
C GLN A 20 0.69 3.48 14.15
N ALA A 21 1.77 4.19 14.48
CA ALA A 21 3.06 4.00 13.84
C ALA A 21 3.81 2.85 14.51
N ILE A 22 4.05 1.76 13.78
CA ILE A 22 4.79 0.61 14.25
C ILE A 22 6.14 0.59 13.54
N TYR A 23 7.22 0.68 14.30
CA TYR A 23 8.57 0.53 13.78
C TYR A 23 8.95 -0.96 13.77
N MET A 24 9.37 -1.45 12.60
CA MET A 24 9.87 -2.82 12.43
C MET A 24 11.39 -2.82 12.32
N PRO A 25 12.10 -3.47 13.25
CA PRO A 25 13.53 -3.68 13.12
C PRO A 25 13.83 -4.57 11.90
N ALA A 26 14.81 -4.15 11.09
CA ALA A 26 15.32 -4.91 9.95
C ALA A 26 14.26 -5.35 8.91
N ASP A 27 13.15 -4.60 8.79
CA ASP A 27 12.04 -4.91 7.88
C ASP A 27 11.40 -6.30 8.09
N ASP A 28 11.51 -6.88 9.29
CA ASP A 28 10.99 -8.22 9.60
C ASP A 28 9.51 -8.20 10.05
N LEU A 29 8.62 -8.53 9.11
CA LEU A 29 7.17 -8.68 9.36
C LEU A 29 6.83 -9.91 10.21
N THR A 30 7.74 -10.89 10.30
CA THR A 30 7.51 -12.17 10.99
C THR A 30 7.89 -12.13 12.45
N SER A 31 8.40 -10.99 12.94
CA SER A 31 8.75 -10.83 14.35
C SER A 31 7.52 -11.03 15.25
N PRO A 32 7.67 -11.65 16.45
CA PRO A 32 6.54 -11.88 17.37
C PRO A 32 5.82 -10.59 17.79
N ALA A 33 6.55 -9.48 17.86
CA ALA A 33 5.99 -8.17 18.20
C ALA A 33 5.09 -7.65 17.07
N SER A 34 5.53 -7.78 15.81
CA SER A 34 4.75 -7.41 14.63
C SER A 34 3.47 -8.24 14.54
N ALA A 35 3.58 -9.56 14.69
CA ALA A 35 2.44 -10.47 14.65
C ALA A 35 1.37 -10.16 15.70
N THR A 36 1.79 -9.83 16.93
CA THR A 36 0.87 -9.47 18.01
C THR A 36 0.19 -8.13 17.76
N ALA A 37 0.90 -7.17 17.16
CA ALA A 37 0.33 -5.86 16.83
C ALA A 37 -0.69 -5.97 15.69
N PHE A 38 -0.39 -6.72 14.63
CA PHE A 38 -1.27 -6.86 13.47
C PHE A 38 -2.60 -7.55 13.80
N ALA A 39 -2.63 -8.45 14.78
CA ALA A 39 -3.85 -9.15 15.19
C ALA A 39 -4.97 -8.20 15.71
N HIS A 40 -4.64 -6.96 16.05
CA HIS A 40 -5.59 -5.97 16.58
C HIS A 40 -5.89 -4.83 15.60
N LEU A 41 -5.31 -4.83 14.39
CA LEU A 41 -5.47 -3.73 13.44
C LEU A 41 -6.49 -4.08 12.36
N ASP A 42 -7.47 -3.19 12.16
CA ASP A 42 -8.47 -3.33 11.10
C ASP A 42 -7.90 -3.08 9.69
N ALA A 43 -6.79 -2.34 9.62
CA ALA A 43 -6.06 -2.06 8.40
C ALA A 43 -4.57 -1.90 8.70
N THR A 44 -3.73 -2.36 7.77
CA THR A 44 -2.28 -2.25 7.83
C THR A 44 -1.78 -1.52 6.58
N THR A 45 -0.93 -0.51 6.79
CA THR A 45 -0.26 0.21 5.71
C THR A 45 1.24 -0.02 5.87
N VAL A 46 1.81 -0.77 4.94
CA VAL A 46 3.23 -1.16 4.96
C VAL A 46 4.04 -0.14 4.17
N LEU A 47 5.14 0.34 4.76
CA LEU A 47 5.97 1.40 4.20
C LEU A 47 7.42 0.91 3.95
N PRO A 48 7.70 0.15 2.87
CA PRO A 48 9.04 -0.39 2.64
C PRO A 48 10.04 0.66 2.14
N CYS A 49 11.29 0.53 2.60
CA CYS A 49 12.40 1.36 2.11
C CYS A 49 12.63 1.21 0.59
N ALA A 50 12.30 0.05 0.00
CA ALA A 50 12.48 -0.21 -1.43
C ALA A 50 11.64 0.75 -2.31
N ILE A 51 10.40 1.06 -1.92
CA ILE A 51 9.54 1.98 -2.67
C ILE A 51 10.01 3.43 -2.49
N ALA A 52 10.45 3.81 -1.29
CA ALA A 52 11.00 5.14 -1.04
C ALA A 52 12.26 5.41 -1.90
N LYS A 53 13.12 4.39 -2.11
CA LYS A 53 14.31 4.49 -2.98
C LYS A 53 13.95 4.75 -4.45
N LEU A 54 12.73 4.42 -4.89
CA LEU A 54 12.24 4.75 -6.24
C LEU A 54 11.74 6.21 -6.34
N GLY A 55 11.79 6.98 -5.26
CA GLY A 55 11.28 8.36 -5.21
C GLY A 55 9.76 8.45 -5.12
N ILE A 56 9.08 7.36 -4.76
CA ILE A 56 7.62 7.28 -4.67
C ILE A 56 7.20 7.60 -3.23
N TYR A 57 6.44 8.68 -3.07
CA TYR A 57 5.90 9.12 -1.78
C TYR A 57 4.39 9.34 -1.86
N PRO A 58 3.60 8.82 -0.90
CA PRO A 58 4.03 7.99 0.22
C PRO A 58 4.55 6.61 -0.24
N ALA A 59 5.52 6.07 0.47
CA ALA A 59 6.17 4.81 0.11
C ALA A 59 5.32 3.60 0.55
N VAL A 60 4.04 3.57 0.18
CA VAL A 60 3.10 2.49 0.53
C VAL A 60 3.27 1.31 -0.42
N ASP A 61 3.33 0.10 0.13
CA ASP A 61 3.21 -1.13 -0.65
C ASP A 61 1.74 -1.53 -0.80
N PRO A 62 1.14 -1.45 -2.01
CA PRO A 62 -0.26 -1.78 -2.23
C PRO A 62 -0.57 -3.29 -2.23
N LEU A 63 0.46 -4.15 -2.29
CA LEU A 63 0.31 -5.61 -2.25
C LEU A 63 0.40 -6.13 -0.81
N ASP A 64 1.30 -5.55 0.00
CA ASP A 64 1.49 -5.97 1.40
C ASP A 64 0.56 -5.21 2.38
N SER A 65 -0.02 -4.08 1.96
CA SER A 65 -1.02 -3.35 2.76
C SER A 65 -2.40 -4.00 2.62
N THR A 66 -3.12 -4.14 3.74
CA THR A 66 -4.42 -4.80 3.77
C THR A 66 -5.44 -4.05 4.62
N SER A 67 -6.72 -4.34 4.40
CA SER A 67 -7.80 -3.79 5.21
C SER A 67 -8.98 -4.76 5.25
N HIS A 68 -9.57 -4.92 6.43
CA HIS A 68 -10.76 -5.75 6.63
C HIS A 68 -12.00 -5.21 5.91
N ILE A 69 -12.08 -3.89 5.70
CA ILE A 69 -13.23 -3.27 5.03
C ILE A 69 -13.15 -3.35 3.50
N MET A 70 -12.07 -3.94 2.95
CA MET A 70 -11.95 -4.19 1.51
C MET A 70 -12.81 -5.40 1.10
N ASP A 71 -14.12 -5.21 1.25
CA ASP A 71 -15.19 -6.16 0.94
C ASP A 71 -16.25 -5.44 0.08
N PRO A 72 -16.70 -6.02 -1.05
CA PRO A 72 -17.65 -5.38 -1.94
C PRO A 72 -18.99 -5.02 -1.28
N ASN A 73 -19.37 -5.71 -0.19
CA ASN A 73 -20.58 -5.39 0.57
C ASN A 73 -20.42 -4.11 1.43
N ILE A 74 -19.19 -3.65 1.67
CA ILE A 74 -18.87 -2.46 2.47
C ILE A 74 -18.51 -1.28 1.56
N VAL A 75 -17.56 -1.47 0.64
CA VAL A 75 -17.06 -0.39 -0.24
C VAL A 75 -17.79 -0.28 -1.57
N GLY A 76 -18.64 -1.26 -1.90
CA GLY A 76 -19.29 -1.37 -3.21
C GLY A 76 -18.44 -2.13 -4.23
N ASN A 77 -19.11 -2.72 -5.23
CA ASN A 77 -18.45 -3.54 -6.25
C ASN A 77 -17.43 -2.75 -7.08
N GLU A 78 -17.77 -1.53 -7.51
CA GLU A 78 -16.88 -0.73 -8.36
C GLU A 78 -15.53 -0.43 -7.68
N HIS A 79 -15.56 0.03 -6.42
CA HIS A 79 -14.33 0.27 -5.66
C HIS A 79 -13.53 -1.03 -5.53
N TYR A 80 -14.19 -2.10 -5.10
CA TYR A 80 -13.55 -3.39 -4.89
C TYR A 80 -12.88 -3.92 -6.17
N ASP A 81 -13.59 -3.90 -7.28
CA ASP A 81 -13.11 -4.42 -8.57
C ASP A 81 -11.94 -3.58 -9.11
N VAL A 82 -12.02 -2.25 -9.00
CA VAL A 82 -10.91 -1.36 -9.39
C VAL A 82 -9.68 -1.61 -8.53
N ALA A 83 -9.84 -1.69 -7.19
CA ALA A 83 -8.74 -1.95 -6.28
C ALA A 83 -8.09 -3.32 -6.53
N ARG A 84 -8.89 -4.37 -6.72
CA ARG A 84 -8.40 -5.71 -7.07
C ARG A 84 -7.73 -5.77 -8.43
N GLY A 85 -8.24 -5.03 -9.42
CA GLY A 85 -7.63 -4.89 -10.73
C GLY A 85 -6.25 -4.24 -10.67
N VAL A 86 -6.11 -3.16 -9.88
CA VAL A 86 -4.82 -2.51 -9.61
C VAL A 86 -3.84 -3.47 -8.94
N GLN A 87 -4.28 -4.18 -7.90
CA GLN A 87 -3.44 -5.18 -7.23
C GLN A 87 -2.99 -6.29 -8.18
N LYS A 88 -3.88 -6.79 -9.03
CA LYS A 88 -3.54 -7.82 -10.03
C LYS A 88 -2.45 -7.34 -10.98
N ILE A 89 -2.60 -6.16 -11.59
CA ILE A 89 -1.61 -5.61 -12.53
C ILE A 89 -0.25 -5.43 -11.84
N LEU A 90 -0.22 -4.96 -10.60
CA LEU A 90 1.02 -4.78 -9.84
C LEU A 90 1.65 -6.12 -9.45
N GLN A 91 0.85 -7.13 -9.15
CA GLN A 91 1.31 -8.49 -8.86
C GLN A 91 1.93 -9.13 -10.11
N ASP A 92 1.25 -9.04 -11.25
CA ASP A 92 1.75 -9.54 -12.53
C ASP A 92 3.07 -8.84 -12.89
N TYR A 93 3.14 -7.51 -12.70
CA TYR A 93 4.38 -6.77 -12.88
C TYR A 93 5.51 -7.24 -11.97
N LYS A 94 5.24 -7.52 -10.68
CA LYS A 94 6.24 -8.03 -9.74
C LYS A 94 6.81 -9.38 -10.20
N SER A 95 5.97 -10.27 -10.74
CA SER A 95 6.42 -11.54 -11.32
C SER A 95 7.26 -11.36 -12.60
N LEU A 96 6.97 -10.33 -13.39
CA LEU A 96 7.74 -10.01 -14.60
C LEU A 96 9.05 -9.27 -14.30
N GLN A 97 9.20 -8.62 -13.14
CA GLN A 97 10.41 -7.87 -12.79
C GLN A 97 11.67 -8.74 -12.76
N ASP A 98 11.60 -9.96 -12.23
CA ASP A 98 12.75 -10.88 -12.16
C ASP A 98 13.19 -11.29 -13.57
N ILE A 99 12.23 -11.56 -14.46
CA ILE A 99 12.48 -11.88 -15.88
C ILE A 99 13.15 -10.68 -16.56
N VAL A 100 12.59 -9.47 -16.39
CA VAL A 100 13.15 -8.24 -16.97
C VAL A 100 14.55 -7.94 -16.46
N ALA A 101 14.85 -8.25 -15.19
CA ALA A 101 16.16 -8.03 -14.60
C ALA A 101 17.25 -8.96 -15.17
N ILE A 102 16.87 -10.18 -15.58
CA ILE A 102 17.80 -11.18 -16.11
C ILE A 102 17.92 -11.11 -17.64
N LEU A 103 16.79 -11.06 -18.34
CA LEU A 103 16.69 -11.21 -19.80
C LEU A 103 16.53 -9.86 -20.53
N GLY A 104 16.06 -8.82 -19.85
CA GLY A 104 15.72 -7.53 -20.46
C GLY A 104 14.25 -7.44 -20.90
N MET A 105 13.80 -6.22 -21.27
CA MET A 105 12.40 -6.00 -21.67
C MET A 105 12.07 -6.54 -23.07
N ASP A 106 13.05 -6.77 -23.93
CA ASP A 106 12.82 -7.16 -25.33
C ASP A 106 12.33 -8.60 -25.46
N GLU A 107 12.64 -9.44 -24.47
CA GLU A 107 12.26 -10.86 -24.38
C GLU A 107 10.82 -11.09 -23.90
N LEU A 108 10.13 -10.03 -23.49
CA LEU A 108 8.73 -10.10 -23.08
C LEU A 108 7.80 -10.15 -24.29
N SER A 109 6.65 -10.82 -24.13
CA SER A 109 5.57 -10.72 -25.10
C SER A 109 5.03 -9.28 -25.17
N GLU A 110 4.38 -8.92 -26.28
CA GLU A 110 3.77 -7.57 -26.41
C GLU A 110 2.69 -7.30 -25.35
N GLU A 111 1.98 -8.34 -24.90
CA GLU A 111 1.01 -8.27 -23.81
C GLU A 111 1.69 -8.00 -22.46
N ASP A 112 2.80 -8.67 -22.18
CA ASP A 112 3.57 -8.44 -20.94
C ASP A 112 4.20 -7.04 -20.93
N LYS A 113 4.70 -6.57 -22.07
CA LYS A 113 5.20 -5.18 -22.22
C LYS A 113 4.10 -4.16 -21.91
N LEU A 114 2.87 -4.41 -22.36
CA LEU A 114 1.70 -3.58 -22.02
C LEU A 114 1.41 -3.61 -20.52
N THR A 115 1.42 -4.80 -19.90
CA THR A 115 1.24 -4.95 -18.44
C THR A 115 2.29 -4.18 -17.65
N VAL A 116 3.57 -4.30 -18.01
CA VAL A 116 4.68 -3.54 -17.39
C VAL A 116 4.48 -2.03 -17.55
N SER A 117 4.07 -1.57 -18.73
CA SER A 117 3.80 -0.16 -19.02
C SER A 117 2.66 0.39 -18.14
N HIS A 118 1.55 -0.35 -18.03
CA HIS A 118 0.44 0.03 -17.16
C HIS A 118 0.81 0.01 -15.68
N ALA A 119 1.49 -1.04 -15.22
CA ALA A 119 1.94 -1.14 -13.84
C ALA A 119 2.86 0.01 -13.44
N ARG A 120 3.83 0.39 -14.28
CA ARG A 120 4.71 1.54 -14.02
C ARG A 120 3.94 2.86 -13.90
N LYS A 121 2.91 3.07 -14.75
CA LYS A 121 2.05 4.26 -14.68
C LYS A 121 1.24 4.28 -13.39
N ILE A 122 0.63 3.14 -13.03
CA ILE A 122 -0.13 2.99 -11.78
C ILE A 122 0.77 3.23 -10.56
N GLN A 123 1.95 2.60 -10.52
CA GLN A 123 2.89 2.73 -9.41
C GLN A 123 3.30 4.20 -9.18
N ARG A 124 3.51 4.96 -10.26
CA ARG A 124 3.79 6.41 -10.16
C ARG A 124 2.54 7.21 -9.80
N PHE A 125 1.37 6.81 -10.28
CA PHE A 125 0.10 7.47 -9.98
C PHE A 125 -0.29 7.35 -8.50
N LEU A 126 0.13 6.27 -7.83
CA LEU A 126 -0.04 6.12 -6.37
C LEU A 126 0.81 7.09 -5.54
N SER A 127 1.75 7.84 -6.16
CA SER A 127 2.45 8.92 -5.48
C SER A 127 1.60 10.19 -5.41
N GLN A 128 1.77 10.95 -4.34
CA GLN A 128 1.02 12.18 -4.10
C GLN A 128 1.86 13.21 -3.37
N PRO A 129 1.92 14.47 -3.85
CA PRO A 129 2.54 15.55 -3.09
C PRO A 129 1.70 15.84 -1.84
N PHE A 130 2.34 15.78 -0.68
CA PHE A 130 1.71 16.08 0.59
C PHE A 130 1.80 17.56 0.92
N GLN A 131 0.68 18.13 1.40
CA GLN A 131 0.63 19.53 1.82
C GLN A 131 1.66 19.82 2.93
N VAL A 132 1.85 18.89 3.87
CA VAL A 132 2.87 19.01 4.93
C VAL A 132 4.31 18.91 4.42
N ALA A 133 4.51 18.34 3.22
CA ALA A 133 5.82 18.17 2.62
C ALA A 133 6.17 19.30 1.62
N GLU A 134 5.29 20.28 1.42
CA GLU A 134 5.50 21.43 0.53
C GLU A 134 6.82 22.16 0.84
N VAL A 135 7.13 22.32 2.13
CA VAL A 135 8.32 23.02 2.61
C VAL A 135 9.62 22.32 2.17
N PHE A 136 9.59 21.00 2.00
CA PHE A 136 10.77 20.21 1.62
C PHE A 136 10.84 19.90 0.13
N THR A 137 9.68 19.74 -0.51
CA THR A 137 9.58 19.29 -1.91
C THR A 137 9.38 20.43 -2.89
N GLY A 138 8.88 21.60 -2.45
CA GLY A 138 8.51 22.72 -3.32
C GLY A 138 7.26 22.48 -4.18
N HIS A 139 6.61 21.32 -4.07
CA HIS A 139 5.41 20.97 -4.83
C HIS A 139 4.18 21.20 -3.98
N MET A 140 3.19 21.96 -4.46
CA MET A 140 1.92 22.12 -3.77
C MET A 140 1.24 20.77 -3.55
N GLY A 141 0.80 20.54 -2.32
CA GLY A 141 0.03 19.40 -1.91
C GLY A 141 -1.33 19.39 -2.59
N LYS A 142 -1.83 18.18 -2.84
CA LYS A 142 -3.17 17.97 -3.39
C LYS A 142 -3.96 17.07 -2.46
N LEU A 143 -5.25 17.34 -2.31
CA LEU A 143 -6.19 16.44 -1.66
C LEU A 143 -7.12 15.86 -2.73
N TYR A 144 -7.19 14.53 -2.81
CA TYR A 144 -8.10 13.85 -3.73
C TYR A 144 -9.37 13.45 -2.96
N PRO A 145 -10.57 13.69 -3.55
CA PRO A 145 -11.85 13.27 -2.98
C PRO A 145 -12.09 11.77 -3.12
#